data_AF-A0A7W0CBH3-F1
#
_entry.id   AF-A0A7W0CBH3-F1
#
_cell.length_a   1.000
_cell.length_b   1.000
_cell.length_c   1.000
_cell.angle_alpha   90.00
_cell.angle_beta   90.00
_cell.angle_gamma   90.00
#
_symmetry.space_group_name_H-M   'P 1'
#
loop_
_entity.id
_entity.type
_entity.pdbx_description
1 polymer ?
#
loop_
_entity_poly.entity_id
_entity_poly.type
_entity_poly.pdbx_seq_one_letter_code
_entity_poly.pdbx_strand_id
1 'polypeptide(L)' 'MILALGIVNLVLVAWQLTTGLHIIRISPRTHRKTGILLAVTAVLHASLALLV' A
#
# COMPACT_ATOMS: atom_id res chain seq x y z
N MET A 1 8.54 0.21 14.53
CA MET A 1 8.44 0.01 13.06
C MET A 1 7.10 -0.57 12.62
N ILE A 2 6.50 -1.53 13.36
CA ILE A 2 5.19 -2.13 13.01
C ILE A 2 4.12 -1.05 12.77
N LEU A 3 3.91 -0.14 13.73
CA LEU A 3 2.93 0.94 13.60
C LEU A 3 3.19 1.84 12.37
N ALA A 4 4.44 2.24 12.14
CA ALA A 4 4.81 3.07 11.00
C ALA A 4 4.51 2.38 9.66
N LEU A 5 4.86 1.10 9.52
CA LEU A 5 4.52 0.30 8.33
C LEU A 5 3.00 0.14 8.17
N GLY A 6 2.27 -0.01 9.29
CA GLY A 6 0.80 -0.06 9.28
C GLY A 6 0.18 1.22 8.72
N ILE A 7 0.67 2.38 9.16
CA ILE A 7 0.22 3.70 8.65
C ILE A 7 0.54 3.84 7.16
N VAL A 8 1.74 3.44 6.72
CA VAL A 8 2.11 3.48 5.30
C VAL A 8 1.19 2.58 4.47
N ASN A 9 0.93 1.35 4.91
CA ASN A 9 0.02 0.43 4.23
C ASN A 9 -1.41 0.98 4.17
N LEU A 10 -1.90 1.63 5.23
CA LEU A 10 -3.22 2.25 5.26
C LEU A 10 -3.34 3.35 4.20
N VAL A 11 -2.35 4.25 4.11
CA VAL A 11 -2.33 5.32 3.10
C VAL A 11 -2.24 4.73 1.70
N LEU A 12 -1.39 3.73 1.48
CA LEU A 12 -1.24 3.09 0.17
C LEU A 12 -2.50 2.33 -0.24
N VAL A 13 -3.20 1.64 0.67
CA VAL A 13 -4.50 1.02 0.40
C VAL A 13 -5.55 2.07 0.02
N ALA A 14 -5.65 3.18 0.78
CA ALA A 14 -6.58 4.25 0.45
C ALA A 14 -6.30 4.84 -0.95
N TRP A 15 -5.02 5.00 -1.30
CA TRP A 15 -4.59 5.41 -2.63
C TRP A 15 -4.98 4.37 -3.70
N GLN A 16 -4.80 3.08 -3.45
CA GLN A 16 -5.19 2.02 -4.40
C GLN A 16 -6.70 1.99 -4.62
N LEU A 17 -7.50 2.14 -3.57
CA LEU A 17 -8.95 2.18 -3.67
C LEU A 17 -9.43 3.42 -4.45
N THR A 18 -8.96 4.61 -4.08
CA THR A 18 -9.38 5.85 -4.74
C THR A 18 -8.96 5.90 -6.21
N THR A 19 -7.79 5.36 -6.56
CA THR A 19 -7.32 5.32 -7.95
C THR A 19 -7.91 4.18 -8.76
N GLY A 20 -8.16 3.02 -8.14
CA GLY A 20 -8.80 1.86 -8.78
C GLY A 20 -10.30 2.05 -9.04
N LEU A 21 -10.98 2.82 -8.20
CA LEU A 21 -12.38 3.23 -8.41
C LEU A 21 -12.51 4.44 -9.34
N HIS A 22 -11.40 4.91 -9.94
CA HIS A 22 -11.36 6.09 -10.80
C HIS A 22 -11.85 7.40 -10.14
N ILE A 23 -11.92 7.46 -8.80
CA ILE A 23 -12.19 8.69 -8.04
C ILE A 23 -11.04 9.68 -8.28
N ILE A 24 -9.81 9.19 -8.26
CA ILE A 24 -8.61 9.93 -8.66
C ILE A 24 -8.04 9.28 -9.92
N ARG A 25 -8.06 10.00 -11.04
CA ARG A 25 -7.54 9.50 -12.31
C ARG A 25 -6.03 9.65 -12.36
N ILE A 26 -5.33 8.52 -12.43
CA ILE A 26 -3.88 8.46 -12.64
C ILE A 26 -3.55 7.50 -13.78
N SER A 27 -2.32 7.53 -14.28
CA SER A 27 -1.88 6.55 -15.27
C SER A 27 -1.93 5.14 -14.69
N PRO A 28 -2.35 4.11 -15.47
CA PRO A 28 -2.29 2.72 -15.03
C PRO A 28 -0.89 2.28 -14.60
N ARG A 29 0.16 2.85 -15.23
CA ARG A 29 1.56 2.64 -14.85
C ARG A 29 1.84 3.10 -13.42
N THR A 30 1.34 4.27 -13.02
CA THR A 30 1.49 4.79 -11.65
C THR A 30 0.74 3.91 -10.64
N HIS A 31 -0.52 3.58 -10.92
CA HIS A 31 -1.33 2.69 -10.07
C HIS A 31 -0.63 1.35 -9.81
N ARG A 32 -0.10 0.73 -10.87
CA ARG A 32 0.65 -0.53 -10.78
C ARG A 32 1.93 -0.40 -9.95
N LYS A 33 2.71 0.67 -10.15
CA LYS A 33 3.94 0.91 -9.36
C LYS A 33 3.62 1.09 -7.88
N THR A 34 2.61 1.90 -7.53
CA THR A 34 2.21 2.09 -6.14
C THR A 34 1.56 0.83 -5.55
N GLY A 35 0.97 -0.03 -6.38
CA GLY A 35 0.41 -1.32 -5.95
C GLY A 35 1.49 -2.34 -5.61
N ILE A 36 2.57 -2.37 -6.39
CA ILE A 36 3.77 -3.17 -6.08
C ILE A 36 4.39 -2.69 -4.77
N LEU A 37 4.52 -1.37 -4.58
CA LEU A 37 5.03 -0.80 -3.33
C LEU A 37 4.18 -1.24 -2.13
N LEU A 38 2.84 -1.13 -2.23
CA LEU A 38 1.92 -1.59 -1.19
C LEU A 38 2.12 -3.07 -0.86
N ALA A 39 2.26 -3.93 -1.87
CA ALA A 39 2.45 -5.37 -1.64
C ALA A 39 3.74 -5.64 -0.86
N VAL A 40 4.84 -5.00 -1.24
CA VAL A 40 6.13 -5.14 -0.54
C VAL A 40 6.03 -4.66 0.91
N THR A 41 5.45 -3.48 1.16
CA THR A 41 5.32 -2.94 2.52
C THR A 41 4.34 -3.75 3.37
N ALA A 42 3.31 -4.35 2.77
CA ALA A 42 2.36 -5.23 3.46
C ALA A 42 3.01 -6.54 3.89
N VAL A 43 3.80 -7.17 3.01
CA VAL A 43 4.55 -8.39 3.35
C VAL A 43 5.56 -8.11 4.47
N LEU A 44 6.30 -7.01 4.40
CA LEU A 44 7.25 -6.62 5.46
C LEU A 44 6.55 -6.34 6.79
N HIS A 45 5.41 -5.63 6.77
CA HIS A 45 4.61 -5.36 7.97
C HIS A 45 4.08 -6.64 8.61
N ALA A 46 3.48 -7.53 7.82
CA ALA A 46 2.92 -8.79 8.30
C ALA A 46 4.01 -9.70 8.84
N SER A 47 5.15 -9.82 8.14
CA SER A 47 6.28 -10.62 8.60
C SER A 47 6.82 -10.10 9.93
N LEU A 48 6.96 -8.77 10.06
CA LEU A 48 7.44 -8.17 11.31
C LEU A 48 6.47 -8.37 12.47
N ALA A 49 5.16 -8.24 12.23
CA ALA A 49 4.13 -8.44 13.25
C ALA A 49 3.95 -9.91 13.68
N LEU A 50 4.39 -10.87 12.86
CA LEU A 50 4.40 -12.29 13.22
C LEU A 50 5.64 -12.70 14.01
N LEU A 51 6.76 -11.98 13.82
CA LEU A 51 8.05 -12.29 14.46
C LEU A 51 8.28 -11.54 15.77
N VAL A 52 7.53 -10.46 16.00
CA VAL A 52 7.67 -9.53 17.14
C VAL A 52 6.31 -9.25 17.73
#